data_AF-A0A8S1W2W3-F1
#
_entry.id   AF-A0A8S1W2W3-F1
#
_cell.length_a   1.000
_cell.length_b   1.000
_cell.length_c   1.000
_cell.angle_alpha   90.00
_cell.angle_beta   90.00
_cell.angle_gamma   90.00
#
_symmetry.space_group_name_H-M   'P 1'
#
loop_
_entity.id
_entity.type
_entity.pdbx_description
1 polymer ?
#
loop_
_entity_poly.entity_id
_entity_poly.type
_entity_poly.pdbx_seq_one_letter_code
_entity_poly.pdbx_strand_id
1 'polypeptide(L)'
;MNNPKCQSCFKFIAIVLCKECNIHICFKCDENIHQDKNDNHYRTTISFQTKSTQQPENDNQMEIIKQKKKQLQELKDKESQLTKYYQDKMIQAKKKYEQQISALENRLQQAQQFMNEIGQDNGELDVDNMQNELENLEKSLKTEIKIAEEEQKKLDEKTLKVDTLLDRVKKATDIEQQQISKMNEVIQIFKACSEQLQKEKDLLMLDNEKLIGEVEIFAKFFDENGPLMEELNAQKNNEQQ
;
A
#
# COMPACT_ATOMS: atom_id res chain seq x y z
N MET A 1 -3.29 -8.81 21.25
CA MET A 1 -3.48 -10.11 21.92
C MET A 1 -3.43 -9.89 23.42
N ASN A 2 -4.54 -10.07 24.16
CA ASN A 2 -4.60 -9.88 25.62
C ASN A 2 -4.73 -11.25 26.31
N ASN A 3 -3.70 -12.09 26.21
CA ASN A 3 -3.65 -13.29 27.04
C ASN A 3 -3.16 -12.89 28.44
N PRO A 4 -3.80 -13.37 29.52
CA PRO A 4 -3.39 -13.05 30.88
C PRO A 4 -1.96 -13.52 31.11
N LYS A 5 -1.11 -12.67 31.70
CA LYS A 5 0.23 -13.07 32.15
C LYS A 5 0.10 -13.83 33.46
N CYS A 6 1.04 -14.74 33.72
CA CYS A 6 1.16 -15.42 35.00
C CYS A 6 1.24 -14.40 36.12
N GLN A 7 0.31 -14.47 37.08
CA GLN A 7 0.25 -13.54 38.20
C GLN A 7 1.36 -13.77 39.24
N SER A 8 2.01 -14.94 39.22
CA SER A 8 3.12 -15.26 40.10
C SER A 8 4.46 -14.75 39.57
N CYS A 9 4.77 -14.97 38.28
CA CYS A 9 6.08 -14.62 37.72
C CYS A 9 6.09 -13.45 36.74
N PHE A 10 4.92 -13.03 36.21
CA PHE A 10 4.73 -12.00 35.18
C PHE A 10 5.54 -12.17 33.87
N LYS A 11 6.37 -13.21 33.76
CA LYS A 11 7.25 -13.49 32.63
C LYS A 11 6.55 -14.32 31.55
N PHE A 12 5.78 -15.32 31.96
CA PHE A 12 5.13 -16.27 31.06
C PHE A 12 3.63 -16.02 30.96
N ILE A 13 3.01 -16.50 29.88
CA ILE A 13 1.56 -16.46 29.70
C ILE A 13 0.92 -17.41 30.72
N ALA A 14 -0.18 -16.99 31.34
CA ALA A 14 -0.98 -17.85 32.20
C ALA A 14 -1.77 -18.84 31.34
N ILE A 15 -1.62 -20.12 31.66
CA ILE A 15 -2.28 -21.23 30.94
C ILE A 15 -3.10 -22.11 31.87
N VAL A 16 -2.93 -21.95 33.18
CA VAL A 16 -3.69 -22.65 34.22
C VAL A 16 -4.41 -21.62 35.09
N LEU A 17 -5.68 -21.88 35.37
CA LEU A 17 -6.49 -21.20 36.37
C LEU A 17 -6.80 -22.19 37.49
N CYS A 18 -6.31 -21.91 38.69
CA CYS A 18 -6.75 -22.60 39.90
C CYS A 18 -8.03 -21.93 40.38
N LYS A 19 -9.15 -22.65 40.40
CA LYS A 19 -10.47 -22.07 40.75
C LYS A 19 -10.59 -21.72 42.22
N GLU A 20 -9.89 -22.45 43.08
CA GLU A 20 -9.96 -22.28 44.53
C GLU A 20 -9.10 -21.10 45.01
N CYS A 21 -7.89 -20.96 44.46
CA CYS A 21 -7.07 -19.77 44.69
C CYS A 21 -7.48 -18.57 43.83
N ASN A 22 -8.29 -18.78 42.79
CA ASN A 22 -8.67 -17.80 41.78
C ASN A 22 -7.47 -17.07 41.14
N ILE A 23 -6.39 -17.81 40.86
CA ILE A 23 -5.14 -17.29 40.29
C ILE A 23 -4.87 -17.84 38.90
N HIS A 24 -4.39 -16.96 38.02
CA HIS A 24 -3.98 -17.26 36.64
C HIS A 24 -2.46 -17.40 36.61
N ILE A 25 -1.96 -18.63 36.43
CA ILE A 25 -0.54 -18.94 36.52
C ILE A 25 -0.05 -19.71 35.30
N CYS A 26 1.26 -19.62 35.04
CA CYS A 26 1.90 -20.48 34.06
C CYS A 26 2.15 -21.86 34.68
N PHE A 27 2.34 -22.86 33.84
CA PHE A 27 2.57 -24.24 34.25
C PHE A 27 3.67 -24.39 35.31
N LYS A 28 4.82 -23.71 35.15
CA LYS A 28 5.92 -23.76 36.12
C LYS A 28 5.56 -23.17 37.49
N CYS A 29 4.72 -22.14 37.51
CA CYS A 29 4.26 -21.55 38.77
C CYS A 29 3.17 -22.41 39.42
N ASP A 30 2.36 -23.12 38.62
CA ASP A 30 1.40 -24.10 39.11
C ASP A 30 2.12 -25.25 39.82
N GLU A 31 3.13 -25.84 39.19
CA GLU A 31 3.91 -26.94 39.78
C GLU A 31 4.58 -26.57 41.10
N ASN A 32 4.99 -25.31 41.29
CA ASN A 32 5.65 -24.87 42.53
C ASN A 32 4.67 -24.52 43.66
N ILE A 33 3.48 -24.01 43.31
CA ILE A 33 2.48 -23.56 44.29
C ILE A 33 1.55 -24.72 44.69
N HIS A 34 1.27 -25.61 43.74
CA HIS A 34 0.33 -26.72 43.85
C HIS A 34 1.06 -28.08 43.79
N GLN A 35 2.28 -28.14 44.37
CA GLN A 35 3.13 -29.35 44.37
C GLN A 35 2.77 -30.36 45.47
N ASP A 36 2.11 -29.90 46.54
CA ASP A 36 1.87 -30.72 47.71
C ASP A 36 0.90 -31.86 47.40
N LYS A 37 1.23 -33.07 47.86
CA LYS A 37 0.45 -34.30 47.59
C LYS A 37 -0.97 -34.27 48.16
N ASN A 38 -1.28 -33.32 49.04
CA ASN A 38 -2.62 -33.11 49.61
C ASN A 38 -3.37 -31.94 48.95
N ASP A 39 -2.84 -31.39 47.87
CA ASP A 39 -3.49 -30.31 47.15
C ASP A 39 -4.64 -30.83 46.28
N ASN A 40 -5.87 -30.62 46.76
CA ASN A 40 -7.10 -30.98 46.06
C ASN A 40 -7.62 -29.85 45.16
N HIS A 41 -6.82 -28.81 44.90
CA HIS A 41 -7.29 -27.66 44.16
C HIS A 41 -7.71 -27.99 42.73
N TYR A 42 -8.94 -27.61 42.40
CA TYR A 42 -9.49 -27.78 41.07
C TYR A 42 -8.86 -26.78 40.08
N ARG A 43 -7.99 -27.33 39.21
CA ARG A 43 -7.22 -26.60 38.20
C ARG A 43 -7.80 -26.83 36.82
N THR A 44 -7.94 -25.75 36.05
CA THR A 44 -8.44 -25.80 34.67
C THR A 44 -7.52 -25.05 33.72
N THR A 45 -7.31 -25.61 32.53
CA THR A 45 -6.56 -24.92 31.48
C THR A 45 -7.38 -23.77 30.93
N ILE A 46 -6.76 -22.60 30.82
CA ILE A 46 -7.38 -21.44 30.19
C ILE A 46 -7.42 -21.72 28.69
N SER A 47 -8.62 -21.87 28.13
CA SER A 47 -8.78 -22.03 26.68
C SER A 47 -8.22 -20.79 25.99
N PHE A 48 -7.21 -20.97 25.14
CA PHE A 48 -6.81 -19.94 24.20
C PHE A 48 -8.00 -19.68 23.29
N GLN A 49 -8.71 -18.58 23.53
CA GLN A 49 -9.69 -18.12 22.57
C GLN A 49 -8.90 -17.71 21.33
N THR A 50 -8.82 -18.62 20.34
CA THR A 50 -8.76 -18.20 18.94
C THR A 50 -10.02 -17.40 18.72
N LYS A 51 -9.90 -16.09 18.91
CA LYS A 51 -10.91 -15.15 18.48
C LYS A 51 -11.08 -15.37 16.98
N SER A 52 -12.01 -16.24 16.60
CA SER A 52 -12.70 -16.21 15.32
C SER A 52 -13.48 -14.90 15.27
N THR A 53 -12.75 -13.80 15.11
CA THR A 53 -13.30 -12.46 14.89
C THR A 53 -13.00 -12.14 13.44
N GLN A 54 -13.67 -12.81 12.49
CA GLN A 54 -13.47 -12.57 11.05
C GLN A 54 -14.76 -12.26 10.30
N GLN A 55 -15.82 -11.83 10.99
CA GLN A 55 -16.99 -11.25 10.31
C GLN A 55 -16.99 -9.70 10.24
N PRO A 56 -16.75 -8.93 11.32
CA PRO A 56 -16.87 -7.47 11.22
C PRO A 56 -15.68 -6.78 10.54
N GLU A 57 -14.47 -7.35 10.59
CA GLU A 57 -13.28 -6.76 9.94
C GLU A 57 -13.28 -6.96 8.41
N ASN A 58 -13.85 -8.06 7.93
CA ASN A 58 -13.89 -8.40 6.52
C ASN A 58 -14.92 -7.54 5.77
N ASP A 59 -16.07 -7.25 6.40
CA ASP A 59 -17.07 -6.33 5.87
C ASP A 59 -16.55 -4.89 5.78
N ASN A 60 -15.80 -4.43 6.79
CA ASN A 60 -15.19 -3.10 6.80
C ASN A 60 -14.10 -2.97 5.72
N GLN A 61 -13.28 -4.01 5.52
CA GLN A 61 -12.29 -4.06 4.44
C GLN A 61 -12.96 -4.06 3.05
N MET A 62 -14.04 -4.83 2.87
CA MET A 62 -14.84 -4.85 1.65
C MET A 62 -15.46 -3.49 1.33
N GLU A 63 -15.93 -2.78 2.34
CA GLU A 63 -16.50 -1.43 2.19
C GLU A 63 -15.43 -0.40 1.81
N ILE A 64 -14.24 -0.47 2.41
CA ILE A 64 -13.08 0.35 2.03
C ILE A 64 -12.66 0.06 0.57
N ILE A 65 -12.61 -1.21 0.16
CA ILE A 65 -12.28 -1.58 -1.23
C ILE A 65 -13.32 -1.00 -2.20
N LYS A 66 -14.61 -1.07 -1.85
CA LYS A 66 -15.69 -0.51 -2.67
C LYS A 66 -15.58 1.01 -2.79
N GLN A 67 -15.27 1.71 -1.69
CA GLN A 67 -15.02 3.16 -1.71
C GLN A 67 -13.79 3.52 -2.56
N LYS A 68 -12.69 2.77 -2.44
CA LYS A 68 -11.47 2.99 -3.23
C LYS A 68 -11.71 2.75 -4.73
N LYS A 69 -12.49 1.72 -5.09
CA LYS A 69 -12.90 1.51 -6.50
C LYS A 69 -13.72 2.68 -7.04
N LYS A 70 -14.64 3.22 -6.24
CA LYS A 70 -15.41 4.41 -6.63
C LYS A 70 -14.51 5.63 -6.83
N GLN A 71 -13.59 5.90 -5.90
CA GLN A 71 -12.61 6.99 -6.02
C GLN A 71 -11.73 6.83 -7.27
N LEU A 72 -11.28 5.62 -7.57
CA LEU A 72 -10.49 5.34 -8.77
C LEU A 72 -11.29 5.62 -10.05
N GLN A 73 -12.57 5.26 -10.09
CA GLN A 73 -13.42 5.55 -11.23
C GLN A 73 -13.63 7.06 -11.41
N GLU A 74 -13.90 7.79 -10.33
CA GLU A 74 -14.05 9.26 -10.37
C GLU A 74 -12.75 9.95 -10.85
N LEU A 75 -11.58 9.43 -10.49
CA LEU A 75 -10.29 9.94 -10.97
C LEU A 75 -10.09 9.67 -12.47
N LYS A 76 -10.43 8.46 -12.95
CA LYS A 76 -10.39 8.14 -14.39
C LYS A 76 -11.32 9.01 -15.21
N ASP A 77 -12.52 9.29 -14.70
CA ASP A 77 -13.48 10.15 -15.38
C ASP A 77 -12.97 11.60 -15.45
N LYS A 78 -12.35 12.10 -14.36
CA LYS A 78 -11.70 13.42 -14.35
C LYS A 78 -10.51 13.51 -15.29
N GLU A 79 -9.67 12.49 -15.32
CA GLU A 79 -8.54 12.41 -16.25
C GLU A 79 -9.03 12.46 -17.69
N SER A 80 -10.04 11.66 -18.05
CA SER A 80 -10.64 11.66 -19.38
C SER A 80 -11.20 13.04 -19.77
N GLN A 81 -11.88 13.72 -18.84
CA GLN A 81 -12.38 15.09 -19.07
C GLN A 81 -11.26 16.10 -19.30
N LEU A 82 -10.19 16.03 -18.50
CA LEU A 82 -9.00 16.88 -18.65
C LEU A 82 -8.32 16.65 -19.99
N THR A 83 -8.12 15.39 -20.39
CA THR A 83 -7.53 15.04 -21.70
C THR A 83 -8.35 15.64 -22.84
N LYS A 84 -9.68 15.49 -22.80
CA LYS A 84 -10.56 16.06 -23.81
C LYS A 84 -10.47 17.60 -23.85
N TYR A 85 -10.47 18.25 -22.69
CA TYR A 85 -10.33 19.71 -22.58
C TYR A 85 -9.01 20.21 -23.19
N TYR A 86 -7.88 19.53 -22.91
CA TYR A 86 -6.59 19.90 -23.48
C TYR A 86 -6.50 19.63 -24.99
N GLN A 87 -7.09 18.55 -25.48
CA GLN A 87 -7.20 18.28 -26.92
C GLN A 87 -8.00 19.37 -27.63
N ASP A 88 -9.16 19.76 -27.09
CA ASP A 88 -10.00 20.82 -27.66
C ASP A 88 -9.26 22.16 -27.69
N LYS A 89 -8.53 22.50 -26.61
CA LYS A 89 -7.65 23.69 -26.54
C LYS A 89 -6.57 23.66 -27.62
N MET A 90 -5.90 22.53 -27.83
CA MET A 90 -4.89 22.39 -28.89
C MET A 90 -5.49 22.57 -30.28
N ILE A 91 -6.66 21.97 -30.54
CA ILE A 91 -7.35 22.09 -31.83
C ILE A 91 -7.74 23.55 -32.10
N GLN A 92 -8.26 24.26 -31.09
CA GLN A 92 -8.59 25.68 -31.21
C GLN A 92 -7.35 26.53 -31.49
N ALA A 93 -6.24 26.28 -30.78
CA ALA A 93 -4.99 26.98 -31.01
C ALA A 93 -4.44 26.73 -32.42
N LYS A 94 -4.44 25.47 -32.87
CA LYS A 94 -4.04 25.09 -34.23
C LYS A 94 -4.87 25.83 -35.29
N LYS A 95 -6.20 25.83 -35.13
CA LYS A 95 -7.10 26.53 -36.06
C LYS A 95 -6.83 28.04 -36.10
N LYS A 96 -6.52 28.65 -34.96
CA LYS A 96 -6.14 30.08 -34.89
C LYS A 96 -4.85 30.36 -35.64
N TYR A 97 -3.83 29.51 -35.49
CA TYR A 97 -2.57 29.66 -36.23
C TYR A 97 -2.75 29.44 -37.73
N GLU A 98 -3.55 28.45 -38.15
CA GLU A 98 -3.89 28.24 -39.56
C GLU A 98 -4.56 29.49 -40.16
N GLN A 99 -5.49 30.11 -39.44
CA GLN A 99 -6.13 31.36 -39.88
C GLN A 99 -5.12 32.53 -40.01
N GLN A 100 -4.18 32.64 -39.07
CA GLN A 100 -3.13 33.67 -39.12
C GLN A 100 -2.18 33.44 -40.31
N ILE A 101 -1.79 32.19 -40.56
CA ILE A 101 -0.95 31.81 -41.71
C ILE A 101 -1.67 32.17 -43.01
N SER A 102 -2.93 31.78 -43.19
CA SER A 102 -3.68 32.12 -44.40
C SER A 102 -3.87 33.63 -44.57
N ALA A 103 -4.01 34.40 -43.49
CA ALA A 103 -4.05 35.86 -43.56
C ALA A 103 -2.71 36.46 -44.01
N LEU A 104 -1.59 35.93 -43.52
CA LEU A 104 -0.25 36.35 -43.94
C LEU A 104 0.05 35.98 -45.39
N GLU A 105 -0.32 34.78 -45.82
CA GLU A 105 -0.20 34.32 -47.22
C GLU A 105 -0.99 35.24 -48.17
N ASN A 106 -2.23 35.58 -47.82
CA ASN A 106 -3.03 36.53 -48.61
C ASN A 106 -2.38 37.91 -48.68
N ARG A 107 -1.86 38.45 -47.57
CA ARG A 107 -1.14 39.74 -47.57
C ARG A 107 0.12 39.70 -48.43
N LEU A 108 0.87 38.61 -48.36
CA LEU A 108 2.08 38.42 -49.18
C LEU A 108 1.75 38.39 -50.67
N GLN A 109 0.66 37.71 -51.03
CA GLN A 109 0.19 37.61 -52.41
C GLN A 109 -0.31 38.98 -52.93
N GLN A 110 -1.02 39.75 -52.10
CA GLN A 110 -1.42 41.13 -52.42
C GLN A 110 -0.21 42.05 -52.61
N ALA A 111 0.78 41.97 -51.71
CA ALA A 111 2.00 42.76 -51.83
C ALA A 111 2.80 42.41 -53.10
N GLN A 112 2.84 41.12 -53.48
CA GLN A 112 3.45 40.69 -54.74
C GLN A 112 2.71 41.24 -55.96
N GLN A 113 1.37 41.27 -55.94
CA GLN A 113 0.57 41.87 -57.02
C GLN A 113 0.84 43.38 -57.14
N PHE A 114 0.82 44.10 -56.01
CA PHE A 114 1.13 45.53 -55.97
C PHE A 114 2.53 45.85 -56.50
N MET A 115 3.56 45.07 -56.11
CA MET A 115 4.92 45.23 -56.62
C MET A 115 5.02 45.00 -58.14
N ASN A 116 4.23 44.06 -58.68
CA ASN A 116 4.17 43.83 -60.12
C ASN A 116 3.43 44.94 -60.88
N GLU A 117 2.43 45.58 -60.27
CA GLU A 117 1.70 46.73 -60.82
C GLU A 117 2.55 48.01 -60.81
N ILE A 118 3.29 48.29 -59.74
CA ILE A 118 4.23 49.43 -59.67
C ILE A 118 5.34 49.29 -60.73
N GLY A 119 5.76 48.06 -61.05
CA GLY A 119 6.71 47.82 -62.14
C GLY A 119 6.21 48.23 -63.54
N GLN A 120 4.91 48.54 -63.70
CA GLN A 120 4.29 48.93 -64.97
C GLN A 120 3.84 50.39 -65.02
N ASP A 121 3.72 51.08 -63.88
CA ASP A 121 3.25 52.47 -63.82
C ASP A 121 4.37 53.41 -63.36
N ASN A 122 4.85 54.27 -64.26
CA ASN A 122 5.76 55.38 -63.95
C ASN A 122 5.00 56.52 -63.24
N GLY A 123 4.28 56.17 -62.17
CA GLY A 123 3.60 57.10 -61.29
C GLY A 123 4.56 57.63 -60.23
N GLU A 124 4.56 58.95 -60.05
CA GLU A 124 5.33 59.67 -59.03
C GLU A 124 5.05 59.05 -57.64
N LEU A 125 6.09 58.46 -57.03
CA LEU A 125 6.00 57.84 -55.71
C LEU A 125 5.76 58.91 -54.64
N ASP A 126 4.64 58.82 -53.93
CA ASP A 126 4.34 59.64 -52.76
C ASP A 126 5.20 59.16 -51.57
N VAL A 127 6.41 59.72 -51.50
CA VAL A 127 7.43 59.40 -50.49
C VAL A 127 6.92 59.66 -49.07
N ASP A 128 6.12 60.70 -48.87
CA ASP A 128 5.62 61.10 -47.55
C ASP A 128 4.62 60.08 -46.99
N ASN A 129 3.78 59.51 -47.87
CA ASN A 129 2.82 58.49 -47.47
C ASN A 129 3.52 57.17 -47.09
N MET A 130 4.53 56.74 -47.88
CA MET A 130 5.35 55.58 -47.53
C MET A 130 6.17 55.79 -46.25
N GLN A 131 6.67 57.01 -46.00
CA GLN A 131 7.41 57.31 -44.78
C GLN A 131 6.52 57.18 -43.54
N ASN A 132 5.27 57.65 -43.61
CA ASN A 132 4.29 57.48 -42.55
C ASN A 132 3.90 56.01 -42.31
N GLU A 133 3.73 55.23 -43.38
CA GLU A 133 3.45 53.79 -43.26
C GLU A 133 4.62 53.02 -42.62
N LEU A 134 5.86 53.33 -43.01
CA LEU A 134 7.05 52.76 -42.39
C LEU A 134 7.17 53.13 -40.91
N GLU A 135 6.89 54.39 -40.55
CA GLU A 135 6.94 54.84 -39.15
C GLU A 135 5.86 54.15 -38.29
N ASN A 136 4.67 53.94 -38.86
CA ASN A 136 3.57 53.23 -38.19
C ASN A 136 3.89 51.74 -38.05
N LEU A 137 4.46 51.11 -39.07
CA LEU A 137 4.96 49.73 -39.01
C LEU A 137 6.05 49.58 -37.95
N GLU A 138 7.00 50.51 -37.87
CA GLU A 138 8.06 50.47 -36.85
C GLU A 138 7.49 50.58 -35.43
N LYS A 139 6.51 51.46 -35.21
CA LYS A 139 5.82 51.59 -33.92
C LYS A 139 5.03 50.32 -33.58
N SER A 140 4.36 49.71 -34.56
CA SER A 140 3.63 48.45 -34.37
C SER A 140 4.60 47.32 -34.00
N LEU A 141 5.70 47.19 -34.74
CA LEU A 141 6.70 46.14 -34.53
C LEU A 141 7.35 46.25 -33.15
N LYS A 142 7.70 47.47 -32.71
CA LYS A 142 8.22 47.71 -31.35
C LYS A 142 7.23 47.27 -30.27
N THR A 143 5.94 47.48 -30.50
CA THR A 143 4.90 47.08 -29.55
C THR A 143 4.75 45.56 -29.51
N GLU A 144 4.73 44.92 -30.67
CA GLU A 144 4.66 43.45 -30.77
C GLU A 144 5.88 42.75 -30.16
N ILE A 145 7.10 43.27 -30.39
CA ILE A 145 8.32 42.76 -29.75
C ILE A 145 8.20 42.81 -28.23
N LYS A 146 7.73 43.94 -27.68
CA LYS A 146 7.58 44.10 -26.23
C LYS A 146 6.56 43.11 -25.64
N ILE A 147 5.47 42.84 -26.36
CA ILE A 147 4.47 41.84 -25.95
C ILE A 147 5.10 40.44 -25.97
N ALA A 148 5.83 40.10 -27.03
CA ALA A 148 6.51 38.81 -27.14
C ALA A 148 7.56 38.60 -26.03
N GLU A 149 8.32 39.63 -25.67
CA GLU A 149 9.28 39.59 -24.55
C GLU A 149 8.57 39.36 -23.20
N GLU A 150 7.43 40.01 -22.96
CA GLU A 150 6.63 39.76 -21.75
C GLU A 150 6.03 38.35 -21.70
N GLU A 151 5.57 37.83 -22.85
CA GLU A 151 5.08 36.46 -22.94
C GLU A 151 6.19 35.43 -22.72
N GLN A 152 7.37 35.67 -23.29
CA GLN A 152 8.55 34.83 -23.08
C GLN A 152 8.95 34.81 -21.60
N LYS A 153 8.99 35.96 -20.94
CA LYS A 153 9.28 36.04 -19.50
C LYS A 153 8.29 35.24 -18.66
N LYS A 154 6.98 35.34 -18.97
CA LYS A 154 5.94 34.54 -18.29
C LYS A 154 6.10 33.05 -18.55
N LEU A 155 6.56 32.66 -19.73
CA LEU A 155 6.83 31.27 -20.06
C LEU A 155 8.02 30.74 -19.25
N ASP A 156 9.12 31.48 -19.17
CA ASP A 156 10.31 31.12 -18.40
C ASP A 156 9.99 30.94 -16.90
N GLU A 157 9.18 31.85 -16.33
CA GLU A 157 8.70 31.73 -14.95
C GLU A 157 7.84 30.48 -14.72
N LYS A 158 7.03 30.07 -15.72
CA LYS A 158 6.24 28.84 -15.64
C LYS A 158 7.11 27.61 -15.76
N THR A 159 8.09 27.61 -16.66
CA THR A 159 9.06 26.52 -16.83
C THR A 159 9.81 26.27 -15.53
N LEU A 160 10.31 27.32 -14.87
CA LEU A 160 11.00 27.22 -13.58
C LEU A 160 10.11 26.57 -12.49
N LYS A 161 8.81 26.92 -12.46
CA LYS A 161 7.84 26.33 -11.54
C LYS A 161 7.61 24.85 -11.84
N VAL A 162 7.51 24.48 -13.12
CA VAL A 162 7.35 23.09 -13.55
C VAL A 162 8.57 22.26 -13.16
N ASP A 163 9.78 22.76 -13.40
CA ASP A 163 11.03 22.08 -13.02
C ASP A 163 11.10 21.85 -11.51
N THR A 164 10.72 22.86 -10.72
CA THR A 164 10.66 22.73 -9.25
C THR A 164 9.65 21.68 -8.80
N LEU A 165 8.50 21.56 -9.47
CA LEU A 165 7.50 20.53 -9.18
C LEU A 165 7.99 19.13 -9.58
N LEU A 166 8.64 19.01 -10.73
CA LEU A 166 9.27 17.78 -11.20
C LEU A 166 10.30 17.26 -10.21
N ASP A 167 11.15 18.14 -9.69
CA ASP A 167 12.14 17.80 -8.67
C ASP A 167 11.49 17.29 -7.37
N ARG A 168 10.37 17.88 -6.96
CA ARG A 168 9.63 17.43 -5.78
C ARG A 168 9.00 16.06 -6.01
N VAL A 169 8.39 15.84 -7.18
CA VAL A 169 7.79 14.55 -7.54
C VAL A 169 8.87 13.47 -7.58
N LYS A 170 10.02 13.75 -8.19
CA LYS A 170 11.14 12.81 -8.26
C LYS A 170 11.61 12.39 -6.86
N LYS A 171 11.81 13.35 -5.95
CA LYS A 171 12.16 13.06 -4.55
C LYS A 171 11.10 12.22 -3.83
N ALA A 172 9.81 12.50 -4.06
CA ALA A 172 8.74 11.70 -3.46
C ALA A 172 8.76 10.25 -3.99
N THR A 173 8.92 10.07 -5.31
CA THR A 173 9.03 8.76 -5.94
C THR A 173 10.23 7.96 -5.41
N ASP A 174 11.38 8.60 -5.22
CA ASP A 174 12.58 7.95 -4.67
C ASP A 174 12.32 7.45 -3.23
N ILE A 175 11.62 8.24 -2.41
CA ILE A 175 11.24 7.85 -1.05
C ILE A 175 10.26 6.66 -1.08
N GLU A 176 9.25 6.69 -1.95
CA GLU A 176 8.29 5.59 -2.09
C GLU A 176 8.96 4.29 -2.55
N GLN A 177 9.90 4.37 -3.51
CA GLN A 177 10.68 3.21 -3.93
C GLN A 177 11.51 2.62 -2.79
N GLN A 178 12.15 3.46 -1.97
CA GLN A 178 12.88 2.98 -0.78
C GLN A 178 11.95 2.30 0.23
N GLN A 179 10.75 2.84 0.45
CA GLN A 179 9.77 2.21 1.35
C GLN A 179 9.29 0.86 0.82
N ILE A 180 9.02 0.75 -0.49
CA ILE A 180 8.65 -0.52 -1.13
C ILE A 180 9.78 -1.55 -0.98
N SER A 181 11.04 -1.16 -1.17
CA SER A 181 12.18 -2.05 -0.99
C SER A 181 12.24 -2.61 0.44
N LYS A 182 12.12 -1.73 1.45
CA LYS A 182 12.11 -2.15 2.87
C LYS A 182 10.92 -3.04 3.20
N MET A 183 9.75 -2.75 2.64
CA MET A 183 8.56 -3.59 2.86
C MET A 183 8.74 -4.99 2.26
N ASN A 184 9.38 -5.09 1.09
CA ASN A 184 9.71 -6.38 0.49
C ASN A 184 10.69 -7.18 1.34
N GLU A 185 11.70 -6.53 1.95
CA GLU A 185 12.60 -7.20 2.92
C GLU A 185 11.82 -7.76 4.11
N VAL A 186 10.91 -6.97 4.70
CA VAL A 186 10.06 -7.42 5.81
C VAL A 186 9.18 -8.60 5.40
N ILE A 187 8.60 -8.57 4.18
CA ILE A 187 7.80 -9.68 3.66
C ILE A 187 8.63 -10.96 3.53
N GLN A 188 9.89 -10.86 3.09
CA GLN A 188 10.78 -12.03 3.00
C GLN A 188 11.08 -12.62 4.37
N ILE A 189 11.37 -11.78 5.37
CA ILE A 189 11.56 -12.21 6.76
C ILE A 189 10.30 -12.91 7.27
N PHE A 190 9.12 -12.31 7.04
CA PHE A 190 7.86 -12.89 7.48
C PHE A 190 7.58 -14.26 6.84
N LYS A 191 7.86 -14.41 5.54
CA LYS A 191 7.77 -15.71 4.85
C LYS A 191 8.69 -16.74 5.49
N ALA A 192 9.95 -16.41 5.73
CA ALA A 192 10.90 -17.32 6.37
C ALA A 192 10.44 -17.73 7.78
N CYS A 193 9.94 -16.79 8.58
CA CYS A 193 9.37 -17.09 9.90
C CYS A 193 8.13 -17.98 9.81
N SER A 194 7.24 -17.75 8.84
CA SER A 194 6.05 -18.57 8.61
C SER A 194 6.41 -20.00 8.20
N GLU A 195 7.40 -20.17 7.33
CA GLU A 195 7.90 -21.49 6.92
C GLU A 195 8.53 -22.24 8.10
N GLN A 196 9.30 -21.54 8.94
CA GLN A 196 9.86 -22.15 10.15
C GLN A 196 8.77 -22.59 11.12
N LEU A 197 7.76 -21.75 11.37
CA LEU A 197 6.65 -22.09 12.26
C LEU A 197 5.86 -23.28 11.74
N GLN A 198 5.68 -23.39 10.43
CA GLN A 198 5.03 -24.55 9.81
C GLN A 198 5.84 -25.83 10.04
N LYS A 199 7.16 -25.80 9.89
CA LYS A 199 8.02 -26.95 10.21
C LYS A 199 7.95 -27.36 11.68
N GLU A 200 7.96 -26.41 12.59
CA GLU A 200 7.82 -26.68 14.03
C GLU A 200 6.47 -27.32 14.37
N LYS A 201 5.39 -26.84 13.74
CA LYS A 201 4.06 -27.44 13.86
C LYS A 201 4.04 -28.88 13.36
N ASP A 202 4.63 -29.15 12.19
CA ASP A 202 4.66 -30.49 11.60
C ASP A 202 5.46 -31.47 12.48
N LEU A 203 6.57 -31.03 13.07
CA LEU A 203 7.33 -31.81 14.05
C LEU A 203 6.52 -32.14 15.31
N LEU A 204 5.82 -31.15 15.88
CA LEU A 204 4.97 -31.37 17.05
C LEU A 204 3.80 -32.33 16.77
N MET A 205 3.24 -32.29 15.56
CA MET A 205 2.21 -33.25 15.15
C MET A 205 2.77 -34.67 15.10
N LEU A 206 3.97 -34.86 14.55
CA LEU A 206 4.64 -36.15 14.48
C LEU A 206 4.99 -36.69 15.89
N ASP A 207 5.45 -35.84 16.80
CA ASP A 207 5.71 -36.22 18.19
C ASP A 207 4.41 -36.60 18.91
N ASN A 208 3.31 -35.88 18.68
CA ASN A 208 2.00 -36.23 19.23
C ASN A 208 1.49 -37.58 18.71
N GLU A 209 1.62 -37.84 17.41
CA GLU A 209 1.24 -39.13 16.81
C GLU A 209 2.04 -40.29 17.42
N LYS A 210 3.34 -40.09 17.65
CA LYS A 210 4.19 -41.08 18.32
C LYS A 210 3.74 -41.32 19.76
N LEU A 211 3.46 -40.25 20.51
CA LEU A 211 3.01 -40.36 21.90
C LEU A 211 1.65 -41.06 22.01
N ILE A 212 0.73 -40.79 21.09
CA ILE A 212 -0.55 -41.51 20.98
C ILE A 212 -0.29 -43.01 20.78
N GLY A 213 0.60 -43.37 19.85
CA GLY A 213 0.98 -44.77 19.62
C GLY A 213 1.59 -45.45 20.86
N GLU A 214 2.46 -44.76 21.60
CA GLU A 214 3.03 -45.27 22.85
C GLU A 214 1.94 -45.49 23.91
N VAL A 215 1.01 -44.55 24.07
CA VAL A 215 -0.13 -44.67 25.00
C VAL A 215 -1.04 -45.83 24.61
N GLU A 216 -1.32 -46.03 23.32
CA GLU A 216 -2.12 -47.17 22.84
C GLU A 216 -1.44 -48.52 23.11
N ILE A 217 -0.10 -48.60 22.99
CA ILE A 217 0.67 -49.79 23.35
C ILE A 217 0.54 -50.06 24.85
N PHE A 218 0.71 -49.03 25.69
CA PHE A 218 0.54 -49.17 27.14
C PHE A 218 -0.88 -49.59 27.51
N ALA A 219 -1.91 -49.00 26.90
CA ALA A 219 -3.30 -49.37 27.14
C ALA A 219 -3.55 -50.85 26.82
N LYS A 220 -3.08 -51.33 25.65
CA LYS A 220 -3.17 -52.76 25.28
C LYS A 220 -2.41 -53.66 26.25
N PHE A 221 -1.21 -53.25 26.69
CA PHE A 221 -0.44 -54.00 27.68
C PHE A 221 -1.20 -54.15 29.00
N PHE A 222 -1.84 -53.08 29.49
CA PHE A 222 -2.67 -53.12 30.69
C PHE A 222 -3.96 -53.93 30.51
N ASP A 223 -4.59 -53.87 29.34
CA ASP A 223 -5.76 -54.70 29.05
C ASP A 223 -5.41 -56.20 29.03
N GLU A 224 -4.24 -56.56 28.48
CA GLU A 224 -3.77 -57.95 28.39
C GLU A 224 -3.21 -58.50 29.72
N ASN A 225 -2.48 -57.68 30.49
CA ASN A 225 -1.73 -58.11 31.68
C ASN A 225 -2.36 -57.63 33.00
N GLY A 226 -3.36 -56.75 32.94
CA GLY A 226 -4.08 -56.21 34.09
C GLY A 226 -4.65 -57.28 35.02
N PRO A 227 -5.36 -58.31 34.51
CA PRO A 227 -5.86 -59.40 35.34
C PRO A 227 -4.74 -60.14 36.09
N LEU A 228 -3.60 -60.35 35.45
CA LEU A 228 -2.44 -61.03 36.03
C LEU A 228 -1.77 -60.18 37.13
N MET A 229 -1.73 -58.86 36.94
CA MET A 229 -1.20 -57.90 37.91
C MET A 229 -2.11 -57.75 39.14
N GLU A 230 -3.43 -57.84 38.95
CA GLU A 230 -4.41 -57.87 40.05
C GLU A 230 -4.28 -59.16 40.88
N GLU A 231 -4.12 -60.32 40.23
CA GLU A 231 -3.89 -61.61 40.90
C GLU A 231 -2.58 -61.61 41.71
N LEU A 232 -1.47 -61.10 41.15
CA LEU A 232 -0.19 -60.99 41.85
C LEU A 232 -0.26 -60.05 43.07
N ASN A 233 -1.00 -58.95 42.99
CA ASN A 233 -1.18 -58.04 44.11
C ASN A 233 -2.11 -58.63 45.19
N ALA A 234 -3.14 -59.38 44.79
CA ALA A 234 -4.00 -60.12 45.72
C ALA A 234 -3.21 -61.20 46.48
N GLN A 235 -2.29 -61.91 45.82
CA GLN A 235 -1.40 -62.88 46.47
C GLN A 235 -0.44 -62.21 47.46
N LYS A 236 0.20 -61.09 47.07
CA LYS A 236 1.09 -60.33 47.98
C LYS A 236 0.41 -59.80 49.24
N ASN A 237 -0.83 -59.34 49.12
CA ASN A 237 -1.59 -58.85 50.28
C ASN A 237 -2.01 -60.00 51.23
N ASN A 238 -2.20 -61.21 50.70
CA ASN A 238 -2.49 -62.38 51.52
C ASN A 238 -1.24 -62.99 52.17
N GLU A 239 -0.04 -62.77 51.62
CA GLU A 239 1.23 -63.22 52.22
C GLU A 239 1.78 -62.27 53.31
N GLN A 240 1.17 -61.09 53.50
CA GLN A 240 1.55 -60.10 54.53
C GLN A 240 0.62 -60.08 55.76
N GLN A 241 -0.35 -61.00 55.85
CA GLN A 241 -1.17 -61.26 57.06
C GLN A 241 -0.71 -62.53 57.76
#